data_AF-A0A8S9TR67-F1
#
_entry.id   AF-A0A8S9TR67-F1
#
_cell.length_a   1.000
_cell.length_b   1.000
_cell.length_c   1.000
_cell.angle_alpha   90.00
_cell.angle_beta   90.00
_cell.angle_gamma   90.00
#
_symmetry.space_group_name_H-M   'P 1'
#
loop_
_entity.id
_entity.type
_entity.pdbx_description
1 polymer ?
#
loop_
_entity_poly.entity_id
_entity_poly.type
_entity_poly.pdbx_seq_one_letter_code
_entity_poly.pdbx_strand_id
1 'polypeptide(L)'
;MVVKVGVADPELTSVALYTPLPWPMRLDLLPFTFLYVTAVYLYAIRPDDDVVPWVFGAFGVFWHALALLSAEWSVDVRCWMTCTKLTAVVEDERLKMLVKVEPSLAMLPKELCDCQLVSTDKMKDTKRPTLWFSFQNLKLCLYEDVETINRSGEAQFRRLDFPSKGSLEFYLKSEGVKSKEELQQAKHKWGRNDFELPVPKFAELLKEQLVAPFFVFQFFCMLLWCLDEYMYYSLMTLLMLVIFECTVVKQRQQNMSTLLHMRRAPQPCLVYRQSKWTQVSSDDLVPGDICSVGHNERDTVVPCDLLLLRGNCVVNESMLSGESLPLRKEAVGASIVNDE
;
A
#
# COMPACT_ATOMS: atom_id res chain seq x y z
N MET A 1 -4.45 -27.14 -8.07
CA MET A 1 -3.47 -26.91 -6.99
C MET A 1 -3.44 -25.41 -6.74
N VAL A 2 -3.54 -24.95 -5.51
CA VAL A 2 -3.49 -23.50 -5.19
C VAL A 2 -2.05 -23.15 -4.84
N VAL A 3 -1.53 -22.03 -5.36
CA VAL A 3 -0.19 -21.54 -5.02
C VAL A 3 -0.18 -21.16 -3.54
N LYS A 4 0.70 -21.81 -2.76
CA LYS A 4 0.91 -21.48 -1.35
C LYS A 4 2.20 -20.68 -1.24
N VAL A 5 2.11 -19.51 -0.63
CA VAL A 5 3.26 -18.64 -0.36
C VAL A 5 3.24 -18.30 1.13
N GLY A 6 4.38 -18.41 1.78
CA GLY A 6 4.58 -18.01 3.16
C GLY A 6 5.04 -16.55 3.29
N VAL A 7 5.22 -16.10 4.52
CA VAL A 7 5.78 -14.78 4.83
C VAL A 7 6.81 -14.93 5.93
N ALA A 8 7.96 -14.29 5.75
CA ALA A 8 9.03 -14.22 6.73
C ALA A 8 9.14 -12.79 7.27
N ASP A 9 8.03 -12.31 7.84
CA ASP A 9 7.89 -10.99 8.43
C ASP A 9 7.07 -11.08 9.73
N PRO A 10 7.54 -10.52 10.86
CA PRO A 10 6.80 -10.57 12.13
C PRO A 10 5.50 -9.73 12.12
N GLU A 11 5.35 -8.77 11.20
CA GLU A 11 4.15 -7.93 11.10
C GLU A 11 3.01 -8.62 10.36
N LEU A 12 3.27 -9.77 9.73
CA LEU A 12 2.31 -10.48 8.88
C LEU A 12 2.11 -11.92 9.34
N THR A 13 0.86 -12.36 9.41
CA THR A 13 0.50 -13.75 9.74
C THR A 13 0.44 -14.61 8.49
N SER A 14 -0.23 -14.13 7.45
CA SER A 14 -0.47 -14.91 6.24
C SER A 14 -0.63 -14.01 5.02
N VAL A 15 -0.24 -14.53 3.86
CA VAL A 15 -0.43 -13.91 2.56
C VAL A 15 -1.05 -14.93 1.61
N ALA A 16 -2.05 -14.50 0.86
CA ALA A 16 -2.71 -15.33 -0.15
C ALA A 16 -2.82 -14.60 -1.49
N LEU A 17 -2.49 -15.30 -2.57
CA LEU A 17 -2.55 -14.77 -3.93
C LEU A 17 -3.93 -15.05 -4.56
N TYR A 18 -4.47 -14.03 -5.21
CA TYR A 18 -5.78 -14.01 -5.84
C TYR A 18 -5.70 -13.48 -7.26
N THR A 19 -6.62 -13.94 -8.10
CA THR A 19 -6.91 -13.38 -9.42
C THR A 19 -8.36 -12.92 -9.48
N PRO A 20 -8.65 -11.74 -10.04
CA PRO A 20 -10.00 -11.25 -10.18
C PRO A 20 -10.77 -12.14 -11.16
N LEU A 21 -12.03 -12.44 -10.85
CA LEU A 21 -12.91 -13.12 -11.79
C LEU A 21 -13.23 -12.19 -12.97
N PRO A 22 -13.40 -12.75 -14.18
CA PRO A 22 -13.93 -11.99 -15.30
C PRO A 22 -15.30 -11.41 -14.93
N TRP A 23 -15.58 -10.21 -15.43
CA TRP A 23 -16.76 -9.41 -15.06
C TRP A 23 -18.09 -10.19 -14.99
N PRO A 24 -18.46 -11.06 -15.96
CA PRO A 24 -19.74 -11.75 -15.91
C PRO A 24 -19.80 -12.88 -14.87
N MET A 25 -18.65 -13.40 -14.41
CA MET A 25 -18.61 -14.51 -13.44
C MET A 25 -18.54 -14.04 -11.98
N ARG A 26 -18.52 -12.73 -11.74
CA ARG A 26 -18.46 -12.22 -10.37
C ARG A 26 -19.77 -12.50 -9.65
N LEU A 27 -19.67 -12.90 -8.39
CA LEU A 27 -20.82 -13.26 -7.56
C LEU A 27 -21.64 -12.05 -7.09
N ASP A 28 -21.10 -10.84 -7.21
CA ASP A 28 -21.82 -9.59 -7.02
C ASP A 28 -22.72 -9.23 -8.21
N LEU A 29 -22.50 -9.82 -9.39
CA LEU A 29 -23.22 -9.47 -10.62
C LEU A 29 -24.12 -10.60 -11.13
N LEU A 30 -23.58 -11.82 -11.28
CA LEU A 30 -24.30 -12.93 -11.91
C LEU A 30 -25.61 -13.30 -11.20
N PRO A 31 -25.63 -13.61 -9.89
CA PRO A 31 -26.88 -13.98 -9.23
C PRO A 31 -27.89 -12.83 -9.20
N PHE A 32 -27.42 -11.59 -9.07
CA PHE A 32 -28.30 -10.42 -9.04
C PHE A 32 -28.89 -10.07 -10.41
N THR A 33 -28.15 -10.24 -11.51
CA THR A 33 -28.72 -10.11 -12.86
C THR A 33 -29.83 -11.11 -13.10
N PHE A 34 -29.68 -12.35 -12.64
CA PHE A 34 -30.75 -13.35 -12.68
C PHE A 34 -31.97 -12.91 -11.85
N LEU A 35 -31.76 -12.41 -10.64
CA LEU A 35 -32.83 -11.87 -9.79
C LEU A 35 -33.57 -10.70 -10.50
N TYR A 36 -32.86 -9.75 -11.11
CA TYR A 36 -33.51 -8.65 -11.83
C TYR A 36 -34.28 -9.10 -13.06
N VAL A 37 -33.74 -10.05 -13.84
CA VAL A 37 -34.46 -10.64 -14.98
C VAL A 37 -35.74 -11.33 -14.51
N THR A 38 -35.68 -12.09 -13.41
CA THR A 38 -36.88 -12.70 -12.82
C THR A 38 -37.88 -11.67 -12.30
N ALA A 39 -37.42 -10.55 -11.74
CA ALA A 39 -38.29 -9.46 -11.29
C ALA A 39 -39.05 -8.82 -12.47
N VAL A 40 -38.34 -8.53 -13.57
CA VAL A 40 -38.94 -7.99 -14.80
C VAL A 40 -39.92 -8.99 -15.42
N TYR A 41 -39.58 -10.28 -15.42
CA TYR A 41 -40.47 -11.34 -15.90
C TYR A 41 -41.77 -11.42 -15.08
N LEU A 42 -41.66 -11.35 -13.75
CA LEU A 42 -42.83 -11.32 -12.86
C LEU A 42 -43.69 -10.06 -13.09
N TYR A 43 -43.06 -8.91 -13.33
CA TYR A 43 -43.74 -7.67 -13.67
C TYR A 43 -44.51 -7.76 -14.99
N ALA A 44 -43.97 -8.47 -15.99
CA ALA A 44 -44.61 -8.60 -17.30
C ALA A 44 -45.80 -9.57 -17.35
N ILE A 45 -45.87 -10.54 -16.43
CA ILE A 45 -46.88 -11.62 -16.46
C ILE A 45 -48.01 -11.40 -15.46
N ARG A 46 -47.72 -10.73 -14.35
CA ARG A 46 -48.72 -10.48 -13.31
C ARG A 46 -49.55 -9.24 -13.64
N PRO A 47 -50.84 -9.24 -13.27
CA PRO A 47 -51.70 -8.06 -13.40
C PRO A 47 -51.21 -6.91 -12.52
N ASP A 48 -51.53 -5.67 -12.91
CA ASP A 48 -51.01 -4.44 -12.28
C ASP A 48 -51.37 -4.29 -10.78
N ASP A 49 -52.42 -4.96 -10.31
CA ASP A 49 -52.86 -4.95 -8.90
C ASP A 49 -52.06 -5.91 -7.99
N ASP A 50 -51.19 -6.77 -8.56
CA ASP A 50 -50.37 -7.68 -7.76
C ASP A 50 -49.17 -6.93 -7.15
N VAL A 51 -49.08 -6.92 -5.82
CA VAL A 51 -47.93 -6.34 -5.07
C VAL A 51 -46.65 -7.17 -5.15
N VAL A 52 -46.75 -8.43 -5.60
CA VAL A 52 -45.65 -9.41 -5.56
C VAL A 52 -44.43 -8.98 -6.37
N PRO A 53 -44.54 -8.49 -7.62
CA PRO A 53 -43.37 -8.06 -8.41
C PRO A 53 -42.62 -6.89 -7.75
N TRP A 54 -43.36 -5.95 -7.14
CA TRP A 54 -42.78 -4.80 -6.43
C TRP A 54 -42.00 -5.22 -5.18
N VAL A 55 -42.59 -6.09 -4.36
CA VAL A 55 -41.93 -6.62 -3.15
C VAL A 55 -40.68 -7.44 -3.52
N PHE A 56 -40.78 -8.29 -4.55
CA PHE A 56 -39.65 -9.09 -5.02
C PHE A 56 -38.51 -8.21 -5.56
N GLY A 57 -38.84 -7.18 -6.36
CA GLY A 57 -37.87 -6.21 -6.85
C GLY A 57 -37.19 -5.44 -5.71
N ALA A 58 -37.96 -4.95 -4.74
CA ALA A 58 -37.42 -4.23 -3.58
C ALA A 58 -36.49 -5.12 -2.74
N PHE A 59 -36.87 -6.38 -2.49
CA PHE A 59 -36.03 -7.35 -1.79
C PHE A 59 -34.74 -7.66 -2.57
N GLY A 60 -34.83 -7.81 -3.90
CA GLY A 60 -33.67 -8.00 -4.77
C GLY A 60 -32.68 -6.83 -4.69
N VAL A 61 -33.18 -5.59 -4.75
CA VAL A 61 -32.35 -4.38 -4.57
C VAL A 61 -31.72 -4.33 -3.18
N PHE A 62 -32.47 -4.65 -2.13
CA PHE A 62 -31.98 -4.67 -0.76
C PHE A 62 -30.81 -5.65 -0.58
N TRP A 63 -30.97 -6.90 -1.04
CA TRP A 63 -29.89 -7.90 -0.94
C TRP A 63 -28.68 -7.55 -1.82
N HIS A 64 -28.91 -6.93 -2.97
CA HIS A 64 -27.81 -6.48 -3.83
C HIS A 64 -27.01 -5.37 -3.14
N ALA A 65 -27.70 -4.37 -2.57
CA ALA A 65 -27.06 -3.31 -1.80
C ALA A 65 -26.28 -3.87 -0.59
N LEU A 66 -26.87 -4.83 0.13
CA LEU A 66 -26.21 -5.49 1.26
C LEU A 66 -24.96 -6.27 0.82
N ALA A 67 -25.01 -6.98 -0.30
CA ALA A 67 -23.86 -7.69 -0.85
C ALA A 67 -22.72 -6.71 -1.20
N LEU A 68 -23.03 -5.60 -1.87
CA LEU A 68 -22.05 -4.57 -2.21
C LEU A 68 -21.44 -3.91 -0.96
N LEU A 69 -22.25 -3.56 0.04
CA LEU A 69 -21.75 -3.00 1.30
C LEU A 69 -20.88 -4.00 2.06
N SER A 70 -21.28 -5.27 2.12
CA SER A 70 -20.51 -6.32 2.78
C SER A 70 -19.15 -6.57 2.12
N ALA A 71 -19.08 -6.43 0.79
CA ALA A 71 -17.82 -6.49 0.05
C ALA A 71 -16.92 -5.28 0.31
N GLU A 72 -17.47 -4.11 0.62
CA GLU A 72 -16.67 -2.94 0.99
C GLU A 72 -16.20 -3.01 2.45
N TRP A 73 -17.04 -3.51 3.36
CA TRP A 73 -16.72 -3.62 4.79
C TRP A 73 -15.74 -4.75 5.14
N SER A 74 -15.72 -5.82 4.34
CA SER A 74 -14.86 -6.97 4.60
C SER A 74 -14.09 -7.38 3.36
N VAL A 75 -12.76 -7.37 3.48
CA VAL A 75 -11.86 -7.87 2.45
C VAL A 75 -12.05 -9.37 2.21
N ASP A 76 -12.46 -10.13 3.24
CA ASP A 76 -12.75 -11.56 3.10
C ASP A 76 -13.95 -11.79 2.17
N VAL A 77 -15.01 -11.01 2.38
CA VAL A 77 -16.22 -11.05 1.56
C VAL A 77 -15.93 -10.56 0.14
N ARG A 78 -15.15 -9.47 0.01
CA ARG A 78 -14.70 -8.97 -1.29
C ARG A 78 -13.95 -10.04 -2.08
N CYS A 79 -12.99 -10.69 -1.43
CA CYS A 79 -12.21 -11.76 -2.05
C CYS A 79 -13.10 -12.93 -2.46
N TRP A 80 -14.07 -13.30 -1.63
CA TRP A 80 -15.02 -14.37 -1.96
C TRP A 80 -15.91 -14.01 -3.16
N MET A 81 -16.42 -12.78 -3.24
CA MET A 81 -17.35 -12.36 -4.30
C MET A 81 -16.67 -12.09 -5.64
N THR A 82 -15.47 -11.50 -5.62
CA THR A 82 -14.82 -10.96 -6.83
C THR A 82 -13.54 -11.67 -7.24
N CYS A 83 -12.97 -12.53 -6.39
CA CYS A 83 -11.66 -13.13 -6.62
C CYS A 83 -11.67 -14.66 -6.48
N THR A 84 -10.75 -15.32 -7.19
CA THR A 84 -10.43 -16.74 -7.02
C THR A 84 -9.00 -16.89 -6.54
N LYS A 85 -8.72 -17.93 -5.75
CA LYS A 85 -7.35 -18.21 -5.32
C LYS A 85 -6.50 -18.61 -6.53
N LEU A 86 -5.28 -18.09 -6.59
CA LEU A 86 -4.38 -18.30 -7.71
C LEU A 86 -3.96 -19.77 -7.82
N THR A 87 -4.11 -20.37 -9.02
CA THR A 87 -3.72 -21.75 -9.30
C THR A 87 -2.32 -21.89 -9.88
N ALA A 88 -1.84 -20.89 -10.61
CA ALA A 88 -0.47 -20.79 -11.10
C ALA A 88 -0.12 -19.33 -11.37
N VAL A 89 1.08 -18.89 -11.01
CA VAL A 89 1.67 -17.62 -11.43
C VAL A 89 2.04 -17.76 -12.90
N VAL A 90 1.43 -16.92 -13.75
CA VAL A 90 1.69 -16.87 -15.19
C VAL A 90 2.29 -15.51 -15.51
N GLU A 91 3.34 -15.50 -16.33
CA GLU A 91 3.99 -14.29 -16.86
C GLU A 91 3.14 -13.59 -17.93
N ASP A 92 1.89 -13.26 -17.61
CA ASP A 92 1.02 -12.48 -18.49
C ASP A 92 0.72 -11.14 -17.82
N GLU A 93 1.22 -10.05 -18.41
CA GLU A 93 1.01 -8.67 -17.93
C GLU A 93 -0.47 -8.28 -17.86
N ARG A 94 -1.35 -9.02 -18.56
CA ARG A 94 -2.80 -8.76 -18.56
C ARG A 94 -3.51 -9.31 -17.32
N LEU A 95 -2.90 -10.28 -16.62
CA LEU A 95 -3.49 -10.87 -15.44
C LEU A 95 -3.14 -10.03 -14.21
N LYS A 96 -4.12 -9.27 -13.74
CA LYS A 96 -3.99 -8.53 -12.48
C LYS A 96 -3.89 -9.53 -11.32
N MET A 97 -2.76 -9.55 -10.63
CA MET A 97 -2.56 -10.38 -9.43
C MET A 97 -2.83 -9.54 -8.18
N LEU A 98 -3.59 -10.09 -7.24
CA LEU A 98 -3.97 -9.44 -6.00
C LEU A 98 -3.41 -10.24 -4.82
N VAL A 99 -2.91 -9.53 -3.82
CA VAL A 99 -2.36 -10.12 -2.60
C VAL A 99 -3.28 -9.76 -1.45
N LYS A 100 -3.89 -10.75 -0.83
CA LYS A 100 -4.59 -10.55 0.44
C LYS A 100 -3.57 -10.68 1.57
N VAL A 101 -3.45 -9.62 2.35
CA VAL A 101 -2.49 -9.50 3.46
C VAL A 101 -3.25 -9.58 4.79
N GLU A 102 -2.83 -10.50 5.67
CA GLU A 102 -3.34 -10.60 7.03
C GLU A 102 -2.27 -10.14 8.02
N PRO A 103 -2.48 -9.01 8.71
CA PRO A 103 -1.51 -8.52 9.71
C PRO A 103 -1.44 -9.45 10.93
N SER A 104 -0.33 -9.36 11.67
CA SER A 104 -0.15 -10.11 12.93
C SER A 104 -0.97 -9.55 14.08
N LEU A 105 -1.16 -8.22 14.10
CA LEU A 105 -2.04 -7.55 15.04
C LEU A 105 -3.49 -7.69 14.57
N ALA A 106 -4.32 -8.38 15.36
CA ALA A 106 -5.74 -8.59 15.06
C ALA A 106 -6.57 -7.29 14.95
N MET A 107 -6.07 -6.18 15.49
CA MET A 107 -6.71 -4.86 15.38
C MET A 107 -6.50 -4.17 14.03
N LEU A 108 -5.45 -4.55 13.29
CA LEU A 108 -5.18 -3.97 11.98
C LEU A 108 -6.11 -4.58 10.92
N PRO A 109 -6.68 -3.75 10.03
CA PRO A 109 -7.56 -4.26 8.98
C PRO A 109 -6.77 -5.11 7.99
N LYS A 110 -7.42 -6.16 7.47
CA LYS A 110 -6.91 -6.91 6.32
C LYS A 110 -6.94 -6.01 5.09
N GLU A 111 -5.96 -6.16 4.21
CA GLU A 111 -5.85 -5.33 3.00
C GLU A 111 -5.68 -6.22 1.76
N LEU A 112 -6.12 -5.70 0.61
CA LEU A 112 -5.91 -6.31 -0.70
C LEU A 112 -4.99 -5.38 -1.49
N CYS A 113 -3.77 -5.83 -1.75
CA CYS A 113 -2.74 -5.06 -2.44
C CYS A 113 -2.57 -5.57 -3.87
N ASP A 114 -2.19 -4.68 -4.78
CA ASP A 114 -1.83 -5.07 -6.15
C ASP A 114 -0.43 -5.71 -6.15
N CYS A 115 -0.31 -6.92 -6.68
CA CYS A 115 0.97 -7.60 -6.87
C CYS A 115 1.56 -7.22 -8.22
N GLN A 116 2.83 -6.84 -8.23
CA GLN A 116 3.56 -6.56 -9.45
C GLN A 116 4.53 -7.70 -9.74
N LEU A 117 4.41 -8.25 -10.96
CA LEU A 117 5.37 -9.19 -11.51
C LEU A 117 6.39 -8.40 -12.32
N VAL A 118 7.67 -8.56 -11.99
CA VAL A 118 8.76 -8.01 -12.78
C VAL A 118 9.23 -9.11 -13.71
N SER A 119 9.02 -8.94 -15.02
CA SER A 119 9.50 -9.89 -16.02
C SER A 119 11.01 -10.07 -15.88
N THR A 120 11.42 -11.29 -15.56
CA THR A 120 12.83 -11.65 -15.49
C THR A 120 13.36 -11.72 -16.91
N ASP A 121 13.97 -10.63 -17.37
CA ASP A 121 14.85 -10.70 -18.53
C ASP A 121 15.90 -11.79 -18.26
N LYS A 122 16.25 -12.60 -19.26
CA LYS A 122 16.95 -13.92 -19.15
C LYS A 122 18.30 -13.95 -18.41
N MET A 123 18.76 -12.85 -17.84
CA MET A 123 19.87 -12.82 -16.90
C MET A 123 19.39 -13.23 -15.51
N LYS A 124 19.92 -14.36 -15.02
CA LYS A 124 19.83 -14.86 -13.64
C LYS A 124 20.42 -13.87 -12.62
N ASP A 125 19.79 -12.71 -12.49
CA ASP A 125 20.17 -11.70 -11.51
C ASP A 125 19.38 -12.01 -10.24
N THR A 126 19.91 -12.94 -9.43
CA THR A 126 19.33 -13.38 -8.13
C THR A 126 19.10 -12.24 -7.13
N LYS A 127 19.57 -11.04 -7.46
CA LYS A 127 19.40 -9.82 -6.66
C LYS A 127 18.05 -9.12 -6.90
N ARG A 128 17.28 -9.50 -7.93
CA ARG A 128 16.03 -8.85 -8.32
C ARG A 128 14.81 -9.62 -7.80
N PRO A 129 13.81 -8.92 -7.23
CA PRO A 129 12.57 -9.56 -6.84
C PRO A 129 11.71 -9.88 -8.07
N THR A 130 11.29 -11.14 -8.17
CA THR A 130 10.37 -11.64 -9.22
C THR A 130 8.96 -11.11 -8.99
N LEU A 131 8.49 -11.18 -7.75
CA LEU A 131 7.19 -10.66 -7.32
C LEU A 131 7.41 -9.67 -6.18
N TRP A 132 6.65 -8.58 -6.20
CA TRP A 132 6.60 -7.68 -5.07
C TRP A 132 5.24 -7.02 -4.92
N PHE A 133 4.92 -6.63 -3.70
CA PHE A 133 3.77 -5.77 -3.39
C PHE A 133 4.15 -4.79 -2.28
N SER A 134 3.40 -3.71 -2.15
CA SER A 134 3.54 -2.74 -1.08
C SER A 134 2.38 -2.90 -0.10
N PHE A 135 2.68 -3.03 1.19
CA PHE A 135 1.70 -2.99 2.27
C PHE A 135 2.17 -1.96 3.29
N GLN A 136 1.36 -0.96 3.60
CA GLN A 136 1.73 0.13 4.53
C GLN A 136 3.07 0.82 4.18
N ASN A 137 3.34 1.01 2.88
CA ASN A 137 4.63 1.51 2.35
C ASN A 137 5.85 0.62 2.62
N LEU A 138 5.65 -0.62 3.05
CA LEU A 138 6.69 -1.64 3.13
C LEU A 138 6.64 -2.52 1.88
N LYS A 139 7.76 -2.55 1.16
CA LYS A 139 7.93 -3.43 0.01
C LYS A 139 8.27 -4.84 0.48
N LEU A 140 7.38 -5.77 0.16
CA LEU A 140 7.56 -7.20 0.38
C LEU A 140 7.87 -7.85 -0.96
N CYS A 141 8.97 -8.57 -0.98
CA CYS A 141 9.62 -9.08 -2.18
C CYS A 141 9.80 -10.59 -2.09
N LEU A 142 9.72 -11.22 -3.25
CA LEU A 142 9.96 -12.65 -3.43
C LEU A 142 10.93 -12.81 -4.60
N TYR A 143 12.04 -13.51 -4.35
CA TYR A 143 13.19 -13.60 -5.26
C TYR A 143 13.30 -14.94 -5.99
N GLU A 144 12.42 -15.88 -5.70
CA GLU A 144 12.41 -17.20 -6.34
C GLU A 144 11.84 -17.12 -7.76
N ASP A 145 12.23 -18.05 -8.62
CA ASP A 145 11.74 -18.12 -9.99
C ASP A 145 10.26 -18.52 -10.04
N VAL A 146 9.54 -18.11 -11.08
CA VAL A 146 8.11 -18.41 -11.28
C VAL A 146 7.83 -19.93 -11.23
N GLU A 147 8.73 -20.73 -11.80
CA GLU A 147 8.60 -22.20 -11.78
C GLU A 147 8.72 -22.78 -10.36
N THR A 148 9.64 -22.26 -9.54
CA THR A 148 9.78 -22.62 -8.13
C THR A 148 8.55 -22.21 -7.34
N ILE A 149 8.04 -20.98 -7.51
CA ILE A 149 6.83 -20.50 -6.81
C ILE A 149 5.63 -21.41 -7.08
N ASN A 150 5.50 -21.91 -8.31
CA ASN A 150 4.40 -22.79 -8.72
C ASN A 150 4.56 -24.24 -8.22
N ARG A 151 5.79 -24.72 -7.99
CA ARG A 151 6.08 -26.11 -7.60
C ARG A 151 6.34 -26.29 -6.10
N SER A 152 7.15 -25.43 -5.51
CA SER A 152 7.50 -25.45 -4.09
C SER A 152 6.58 -24.52 -3.31
N GLY A 153 5.77 -25.08 -2.41
CA GLY A 153 4.99 -24.31 -1.43
C GLY A 153 5.85 -23.68 -0.31
N GLU A 154 7.16 -23.57 -0.52
CA GLU A 154 8.14 -23.05 0.43
C GLU A 154 8.50 -21.58 0.16
N ALA A 155 8.00 -21.01 -0.94
CA ALA A 155 8.27 -19.63 -1.32
C ALA A 155 7.79 -18.67 -0.24
N GLN A 156 8.63 -17.71 0.16
CA GLN A 156 8.31 -16.77 1.24
C GLN A 156 8.54 -15.32 0.83
N PHE A 157 7.54 -14.47 1.07
CA PHE A 157 7.71 -13.02 1.01
C PHE A 157 8.58 -12.54 2.16
N ARG A 158 9.56 -11.69 1.84
CA ARG A 158 10.49 -11.06 2.79
C ARG A 158 10.50 -9.56 2.55
N ARG A 159 10.87 -8.77 3.57
CA ARG A 159 11.12 -7.34 3.36
C ARG A 159 12.20 -7.16 2.30
N LEU A 160 12.11 -6.06 1.56
CA LEU A 160 13.18 -5.65 0.66
C LEU A 160 14.52 -5.63 1.42
N ASP A 161 15.49 -6.36 0.90
CA ASP A 161 16.78 -6.50 1.56
C ASP A 161 17.60 -5.23 1.41
N PHE A 162 17.98 -4.65 2.55
CA PHE A 162 18.96 -3.57 2.62
C PHE A 162 20.31 -4.13 3.09
N PRO A 163 21.43 -3.62 2.55
CA PRO A 163 22.77 -4.01 2.99
C PRO A 163 23.08 -3.34 4.33
N SER A 164 22.41 -3.74 5.41
CA SER A 164 22.62 -3.25 6.78
C SER A 164 23.24 -4.29 7.72
N LYS A 165 23.18 -5.58 7.36
CA LYS A 165 23.68 -6.70 8.17
C LYS A 165 25.11 -7.13 7.81
N GLY A 166 25.84 -6.32 7.03
CA GLY A 166 27.21 -6.62 6.64
C GLY A 166 28.19 -6.49 7.82
N SER A 167 29.38 -7.08 7.69
CA SER A 167 30.45 -6.84 8.67
C SER A 167 30.95 -5.39 8.58
N LEU A 168 31.40 -4.84 9.70
CA LEU A 168 31.95 -3.47 9.73
C LEU A 168 33.17 -3.32 8.79
N GLU A 169 33.99 -4.37 8.66
CA GLU A 169 35.10 -4.40 7.71
C GLU A 169 34.66 -4.23 6.25
N PHE A 170 33.52 -4.81 5.87
CA PHE A 170 32.98 -4.68 4.52
C PHE A 170 32.64 -3.22 4.21
N TYR A 171 32.02 -2.52 5.15
CA TYR A 171 31.71 -1.10 4.99
C TYR A 171 32.95 -0.21 4.97
N LEU A 172 33.97 -0.52 5.79
CA LEU A 172 35.23 0.23 5.81
C LEU A 172 36.05 0.07 4.51
N LYS A 173 35.96 -1.09 3.86
CA LYS A 173 36.60 -1.38 2.56
C LYS A 173 35.76 -0.92 1.37
N SER A 174 34.56 -0.40 1.58
CA SER A 174 33.69 0.05 0.49
C SER A 174 34.24 1.33 -0.17
N GLU A 175 34.21 1.38 -1.50
CA GLU A 175 34.69 2.52 -2.31
C GLU A 175 33.54 3.24 -3.03
N GLY A 176 32.31 3.08 -2.52
CA GLY A 176 31.09 3.58 -3.14
C GLY A 176 30.71 2.78 -4.40
N VAL A 177 29.72 3.30 -5.14
CA VAL A 177 29.20 2.66 -6.36
C VAL A 177 30.18 2.89 -7.52
N LYS A 178 30.71 1.79 -8.09
CA LYS A 178 31.81 1.84 -9.07
C LYS A 178 31.31 2.00 -10.51
N SER A 179 30.28 1.24 -10.88
CA SER A 179 29.74 1.21 -12.24
C SER A 179 28.38 1.90 -12.37
N LYS A 180 28.09 2.46 -13.56
CA LYS A 180 26.74 2.96 -13.87
C LYS A 180 25.73 1.82 -13.90
N GLU A 181 26.13 0.62 -14.28
CA GLU A 181 25.25 -0.56 -14.33
C GLU A 181 24.81 -0.97 -12.93
N GLU A 182 25.76 -0.97 -11.98
CA GLU A 182 25.49 -1.22 -10.56
C GLU A 182 24.54 -0.16 -9.99
N LEU A 183 24.75 1.11 -10.34
CA LEU A 183 23.85 2.20 -9.95
C LEU A 183 22.43 2.00 -10.51
N GLN A 184 22.29 1.59 -11.78
CA GLN A 184 20.98 1.32 -12.38
C GLN A 184 20.28 0.13 -11.73
N GLN A 185 21.02 -0.95 -11.45
CA GLN A 185 20.50 -2.11 -10.71
C GLN A 185 20.04 -1.71 -9.30
N ALA A 186 20.83 -0.90 -8.61
CA ALA A 186 20.51 -0.36 -7.28
C ALA A 186 19.23 0.50 -7.32
N LYS A 187 19.15 1.44 -8.27
CA LYS A 187 17.97 2.30 -8.46
C LYS A 187 16.72 1.49 -8.79
N HIS A 188 16.84 0.41 -9.57
CA HIS A 188 15.69 -0.44 -9.89
C HIS A 188 15.26 -1.30 -8.70
N LYS A 189 16.21 -1.76 -7.87
CA LYS A 189 15.92 -2.59 -6.69
C LYS A 189 15.29 -1.78 -5.55
N TRP A 190 15.95 -0.71 -5.13
CA TRP A 190 15.53 0.07 -3.95
C TRP A 190 14.56 1.20 -4.30
N GLY A 191 14.62 1.72 -5.53
CA GLY A 191 13.86 2.89 -5.95
C GLY A 191 14.54 4.18 -5.53
N ARG A 192 13.76 5.26 -5.51
CA ARG A 192 14.20 6.57 -5.03
C ARG A 192 14.12 6.63 -3.50
N ASN A 193 15.00 7.40 -2.89
CA ASN A 193 14.96 7.76 -1.49
C ASN A 193 13.90 8.86 -1.26
N ASP A 194 12.65 8.53 -1.54
CA ASP A 194 11.52 9.44 -1.39
C ASP A 194 10.43 8.78 -0.55
N PHE A 195 10.01 9.45 0.51
CA PHE A 195 8.90 9.07 1.38
C PHE A 195 7.53 9.56 0.83
N GLU A 196 7.11 9.02 -0.31
CA GLU A 196 5.83 9.40 -0.91
C GLU A 196 4.66 8.75 -0.16
N LEU A 197 3.88 9.58 0.56
CA LEU A 197 2.60 9.17 1.13
C LEU A 197 1.49 9.55 0.15
N PRO A 198 0.75 8.59 -0.44
CA PRO A 198 -0.33 8.91 -1.36
C PRO A 198 -1.46 9.63 -0.60
N VAL A 199 -1.81 10.84 -1.03
CA VAL A 199 -3.00 11.53 -0.52
C VAL A 199 -4.23 10.89 -1.14
N PRO A 200 -5.13 10.29 -0.35
CA PRO A 200 -6.36 9.74 -0.89
C PRO A 200 -7.19 10.84 -1.55
N LYS A 201 -7.84 10.50 -2.65
CA LYS A 201 -8.67 11.48 -3.38
C LYS A 201 -9.90 11.82 -2.55
N PHE A 202 -10.45 13.02 -2.76
CA PHE A 202 -11.69 13.44 -2.09
C PHE A 202 -12.82 12.40 -2.27
N ALA A 203 -12.97 11.84 -3.47
CA ALA A 203 -13.99 10.83 -3.76
C ALA A 203 -13.76 9.50 -2.99
N GLU A 204 -12.50 9.12 -2.76
CA GLU A 204 -12.17 7.90 -2.01
C GLU A 204 -12.49 8.09 -0.52
N LEU A 205 -12.11 9.25 0.05
CA LEU A 205 -12.45 9.61 1.42
C LEU A 205 -13.96 9.77 1.62
N LEU A 206 -14.66 10.36 0.64
CA LEU A 206 -16.10 10.51 0.68
C LEU A 206 -16.79 9.14 0.61
N LYS A 207 -16.33 8.23 -0.26
CA LYS A 207 -16.85 6.86 -0.33
C LYS A 207 -16.70 6.14 1.02
N GLU A 208 -15.52 6.22 1.64
CA GLU A 208 -15.26 5.64 2.96
C GLU A 208 -16.26 6.15 4.02
N GLN A 209 -16.51 7.46 4.03
CA GLN A 209 -17.45 8.10 4.96
C GLN A 209 -18.91 7.72 4.68
N LEU A 210 -19.33 7.67 3.40
CA LEU A 210 -20.70 7.33 3.02
C LEU A 210 -21.05 5.85 3.25
N VAL A 211 -20.05 4.97 3.20
CA VAL A 211 -20.21 3.53 3.47
C VAL A 211 -20.13 3.24 4.97
N ALA A 212 -19.80 4.23 5.81
CA ALA A 212 -19.79 4.04 7.26
C ALA A 212 -21.17 3.57 7.75
N PRO A 213 -21.25 2.54 8.63
CA PRO A 213 -22.52 1.99 9.11
C PRO A 213 -23.46 3.05 9.71
N PHE A 214 -22.89 4.05 10.38
CA PHE A 214 -23.63 5.18 10.93
C PHE A 214 -24.31 6.03 9.85
N PHE A 215 -23.59 6.40 8.79
CA PHE A 215 -24.14 7.18 7.69
C PHE A 215 -25.23 6.42 6.94
N VAL A 216 -24.98 5.15 6.62
CA VAL A 216 -25.97 4.29 5.92
C VAL A 216 -27.26 4.17 6.74
N PHE A 217 -27.14 3.99 8.05
CA PHE A 217 -28.29 3.94 8.96
C PHE A 217 -29.04 5.27 9.00
N GLN A 218 -28.33 6.40 9.15
CA GLN A 218 -28.94 7.72 9.14
C GLN A 218 -29.68 8.02 7.83
N PHE A 219 -29.04 7.72 6.69
CA PHE A 219 -29.64 7.88 5.37
C PHE A 219 -30.92 7.05 5.23
N PHE A 220 -30.91 5.80 5.70
CA PHE A 220 -32.07 4.93 5.70
C PHE A 220 -33.22 5.46 6.58
N CYS A 221 -32.91 5.95 7.79
CA CYS A 221 -33.91 6.56 8.67
C CYS A 221 -34.56 7.80 8.01
N MET A 222 -33.78 8.65 7.34
CA MET A 222 -34.29 9.81 6.62
C MET A 222 -35.17 9.39 5.42
N LEU A 223 -34.84 8.29 4.75
CA LEU A 223 -35.66 7.74 3.68
C LEU A 223 -37.01 7.20 4.18
N LEU A 224 -37.04 6.58 5.36
CA LEU A 224 -38.30 6.15 5.98
C LEU A 224 -39.21 7.33 6.33
N TRP A 225 -38.65 8.43 6.85
CA TRP A 225 -39.41 9.67 7.10
C TRP A 225 -39.93 10.31 5.81
N CYS A 226 -39.18 10.17 4.73
CA CYS A 226 -39.60 10.60 3.38
C CYS A 226 -40.83 9.82 2.89
N LEU A 227 -40.97 8.54 3.28
CA LEU A 227 -42.09 7.68 2.91
C LEU A 227 -43.34 7.90 3.78
N ASP A 228 -43.18 8.46 4.98
CA ASP A 228 -44.28 8.76 5.92
C ASP A 228 -44.82 10.20 5.76
N GLU A 229 -44.88 10.69 4.52
CA GLU A 229 -45.39 12.02 4.13
C GLU A 229 -44.64 13.26 4.67
N TYR A 230 -43.54 13.09 5.43
CA TYR A 230 -42.67 14.19 5.92
C TYR A 230 -41.59 14.61 4.90
N MET A 231 -41.97 14.80 3.63
CA MET A 231 -41.05 15.04 2.51
C MET A 231 -40.14 16.26 2.68
N TYR A 232 -40.69 17.42 3.03
CA TYR A 232 -39.94 18.69 3.05
C TYR A 232 -38.87 18.74 4.14
N TYR A 233 -39.23 18.37 5.37
CA TYR A 233 -38.29 18.32 6.48
C TYR A 233 -37.19 17.29 6.23
N SER A 234 -37.56 16.11 5.73
CA SER A 234 -36.62 15.03 5.46
C SER A 234 -35.60 15.41 4.37
N LEU A 235 -36.05 16.07 3.31
CA LEU A 235 -35.16 16.52 2.23
C LEU A 235 -34.17 17.59 2.70
N MET A 236 -34.62 18.55 3.52
CA MET A 236 -33.73 19.58 4.08
C MET A 236 -32.69 19.00 5.04
N THR A 237 -33.10 18.07 5.91
CA THR A 237 -32.19 17.38 6.81
C THR A 237 -31.20 16.49 6.05
N LEU A 238 -31.65 15.81 5.00
CA LEU A 238 -30.78 15.01 4.13
C LEU A 238 -29.71 15.88 3.45
N LEU A 239 -30.11 17.04 2.93
CA LEU A 239 -29.18 18.01 2.34
C LEU A 239 -28.15 18.50 3.35
N MET A 240 -28.60 18.85 4.57
CA MET A 240 -27.71 19.28 5.65
C MET A 240 -26.68 18.19 6.01
N LEU A 241 -27.14 16.94 6.08
CA LEU A 241 -26.31 15.77 6.37
C LEU A 241 -25.23 15.56 5.30
N VAL A 242 -25.58 15.64 4.01
CA VAL A 242 -24.61 15.52 2.91
C VAL A 242 -23.58 16.65 2.93
N ILE A 243 -24.01 17.91 3.17
CA ILE A 243 -23.11 19.06 3.26
C ILE A 243 -22.14 18.90 4.44
N PHE A 244 -22.64 18.43 5.58
CA PHE A 244 -21.84 18.18 6.76
C PHE A 244 -20.74 17.16 6.49
N GLU A 245 -21.07 16.00 5.91
CA GLU A 245 -20.08 14.97 5.58
C GLU A 245 -19.04 15.46 4.55
N CYS A 246 -19.48 16.18 3.52
CA CYS A 246 -18.57 16.80 2.56
C CYS A 246 -17.56 17.74 3.24
N THR A 247 -18.01 18.51 4.24
CA THR A 247 -17.16 19.44 4.99
C THR A 247 -16.16 18.69 5.86
N VAL A 248 -16.58 17.63 6.54
CA VAL A 248 -15.71 16.76 7.35
C VAL A 248 -14.62 16.10 6.49
N VAL A 249 -15.00 15.55 5.34
CA VAL A 249 -14.05 14.93 4.39
C VAL A 249 -13.06 15.95 3.87
N LYS A 250 -13.52 17.15 3.52
CA LYS A 250 -12.65 18.24 3.06
C LYS A 250 -11.66 18.66 4.15
N GLN A 251 -12.10 18.77 5.40
CA GLN A 251 -11.23 19.06 6.54
C GLN A 251 -10.18 17.96 6.73
N ARG A 252 -10.57 16.68 6.66
CA ARG A 252 -9.66 15.53 6.74
C ARG A 252 -8.59 15.58 5.65
N GLN A 253 -9.00 15.86 4.41
CA GLN A 253 -8.07 15.97 3.27
C GLN A 253 -7.09 17.14 3.44
N GLN A 254 -7.58 18.30 3.91
CA GLN A 254 -6.73 19.46 4.18
C GLN A 254 -5.70 19.15 5.27
N ASN A 255 -6.11 18.54 6.38
CA ASN A 255 -5.21 18.16 7.47
C ASN A 255 -4.10 17.22 6.97
N MET A 256 -4.44 16.20 6.18
CA MET A 256 -3.45 15.30 5.57
C MET A 256 -2.49 16.06 4.64
N SER A 257 -3.02 16.96 3.79
CA SER A 257 -2.18 17.76 2.90
C SER A 257 -1.21 18.66 3.67
N THR A 258 -1.65 19.28 4.78
CA THR A 258 -0.80 20.14 5.61
C THR A 258 0.34 19.34 6.23
N LEU A 259 0.09 18.12 6.72
CA LEU A 259 1.14 17.25 7.24
C LEU A 259 2.19 16.91 6.18
N LEU A 260 1.79 16.73 4.92
CA LEU A 260 2.73 16.49 3.83
C LEU A 260 3.53 17.73 3.42
N HIS A 261 2.98 18.94 3.58
CA HIS A 261 3.74 20.17 3.34
C HIS A 261 4.80 20.43 4.42
N MET A 262 4.72 19.75 5.57
CA MET A 262 5.79 19.76 6.58
C MET A 262 6.99 18.89 6.19
N ARG A 263 6.88 18.13 5.10
CA ARG A 263 7.99 17.37 4.51
C ARG A 263 9.09 18.31 4.04
N ARG A 264 10.33 17.94 4.34
CA ARG A 264 11.50 18.68 3.86
C ARG A 264 11.72 18.41 2.38
N ALA A 265 12.01 19.47 1.63
CA ALA A 265 12.34 19.37 0.21
C ALA A 265 13.69 18.67 0.00
N PRO A 266 13.90 18.05 -1.17
CA PRO A 266 15.16 17.39 -1.51
C PRO A 266 16.34 18.35 -1.44
N GLN A 267 17.43 17.91 -0.83
CA GLN A 267 18.65 18.72 -0.65
C GLN A 267 19.79 18.16 -1.51
N PRO A 268 20.70 19.02 -2.02
CA PRO A 268 21.86 18.54 -2.74
C PRO A 268 22.89 17.93 -1.79
N CYS A 269 23.22 16.65 -2.01
CA CYS A 269 24.21 15.89 -1.26
C CYS A 269 25.44 15.60 -2.13
N LEU A 270 26.63 15.66 -1.52
CA LEU A 270 27.88 15.30 -2.20
C LEU A 270 28.13 13.81 -2.04
N VAL A 271 28.16 13.07 -3.15
CA VAL A 271 28.28 11.61 -3.19
C VAL A 271 29.49 11.17 -4.00
N TYR A 272 30.20 10.17 -3.51
CA TYR A 272 31.32 9.54 -4.19
C TYR A 272 30.84 8.38 -5.07
N ARG A 273 30.84 8.60 -6.38
CA ARG A 273 30.44 7.61 -7.40
C ARG A 273 31.48 7.58 -8.51
N GLN A 274 31.77 6.40 -9.06
CA GLN A 274 32.72 6.25 -10.18
C GLN A 274 34.10 6.88 -9.90
N SER A 275 34.58 6.73 -8.67
CA SER A 275 35.84 7.32 -8.17
C SER A 275 35.90 8.86 -8.22
N LYS A 276 34.77 9.55 -8.32
CA LYS A 276 34.67 11.02 -8.35
C LYS A 276 33.58 11.51 -7.40
N TRP A 277 33.81 12.69 -6.81
CA TRP A 277 32.78 13.39 -6.04
C TRP A 277 31.82 14.09 -7.00
N THR A 278 30.52 13.82 -6.83
CA THR A 278 29.44 14.36 -7.64
C THR A 278 28.31 14.86 -6.75
N GLN A 279 27.69 15.97 -7.13
CA GLN A 279 26.54 16.52 -6.40
C GLN A 279 25.26 15.90 -6.96
N VAL A 280 24.45 15.30 -6.08
CA VAL A 280 23.24 14.56 -6.41
C VAL A 280 22.12 14.98 -5.46
N SER A 281 20.86 14.91 -5.89
CA SER A 281 19.71 15.13 -4.99
C SER A 281 19.62 14.04 -3.92
N SER A 282 19.13 14.37 -2.72
CA SER A 282 18.86 13.40 -1.64
C SER A 282 17.95 12.26 -2.05
N ASP A 283 17.04 12.49 -3.02
CA ASP A 283 16.07 11.49 -3.50
C ASP A 283 16.72 10.41 -4.38
N ASP A 284 17.88 10.71 -4.94
CA ASP A 284 18.62 9.85 -5.85
C ASP A 284 19.70 9.02 -5.13
N LEU A 285 19.76 9.10 -3.80
CA LEU A 285 20.66 8.30 -2.97
C LEU A 285 20.22 6.84 -2.99
N VAL A 286 21.20 5.94 -3.11
CA VAL A 286 20.98 4.49 -3.04
C VAL A 286 21.84 3.87 -1.93
N PRO A 287 21.40 2.75 -1.32
CA PRO A 287 22.24 2.03 -0.36
C PRO A 287 23.60 1.66 -0.94
N GLY A 288 24.67 1.97 -0.21
CA GLY A 288 26.06 1.76 -0.65
C GLY A 288 26.75 2.99 -1.24
N ASP A 289 26.03 4.10 -1.44
CA ASP A 289 26.65 5.39 -1.73
C ASP A 289 27.45 5.90 -0.53
N ILE A 290 28.61 6.51 -0.82
CA ILE A 290 29.41 7.23 0.19
C ILE A 290 29.09 8.72 0.05
N CYS A 291 28.48 9.32 1.07
CA CYS A 291 28.16 10.74 1.08
C CYS A 291 29.05 11.53 2.04
N SER A 292 29.33 12.79 1.70
CA SER A 292 29.99 13.76 2.58
C SER A 292 28.94 14.65 3.22
N VAL A 293 28.75 14.53 4.54
CA VAL A 293 27.84 15.38 5.32
C VAL A 293 28.60 16.61 5.83
N GLY A 294 27.97 17.80 5.81
CA GLY A 294 28.55 19.04 6.34
C GLY A 294 29.44 19.83 5.37
N HIS A 295 29.42 19.53 4.07
CA HIS A 295 30.17 20.31 3.06
C HIS A 295 29.51 21.67 2.75
N ASN A 296 28.17 21.75 2.82
CA ASN A 296 27.39 22.92 2.45
C ASN A 296 26.65 23.46 3.68
N GLU A 297 27.14 24.57 4.25
CA GLU A 297 26.49 25.39 5.29
C GLU A 297 26.26 24.75 6.67
N ARG A 298 26.07 25.62 7.66
CA ARG A 298 25.75 25.26 9.06
C ARG A 298 24.27 24.83 9.08
N ASP A 299 23.98 23.67 9.65
CA ASP A 299 22.64 23.03 9.75
C ASP A 299 22.18 22.17 8.54
N THR A 300 23.09 21.34 7.99
CA THR A 300 22.66 20.25 7.08
C THR A 300 21.88 19.18 7.84
N VAL A 301 20.64 18.94 7.41
CA VAL A 301 19.83 17.81 7.86
C VAL A 301 20.39 16.54 7.24
N VAL A 302 20.45 15.46 8.02
CA VAL A 302 20.86 14.15 7.52
C VAL A 302 19.74 13.57 6.63
N PRO A 303 20.00 13.24 5.34
CA PRO A 303 18.96 12.90 4.36
C PRO A 303 18.40 11.47 4.48
N CYS A 304 19.14 10.56 5.10
CA CYS A 304 18.79 9.15 5.29
C CYS A 304 19.62 8.55 6.44
N ASP A 305 19.37 7.29 6.80
CA ASP A 305 20.21 6.61 7.79
C ASP A 305 21.64 6.40 7.26
N LEU A 306 22.64 6.92 7.96
CA LEU A 306 24.04 6.90 7.55
C LEU A 306 24.93 6.18 8.57
N LEU A 307 25.93 5.48 8.07
CA LEU A 307 27.02 4.92 8.86
C LEU A 307 28.26 5.83 8.76
N LEU A 308 28.78 6.29 9.89
CA LEU A 308 29.95 7.17 9.92
C LEU A 308 31.25 6.37 9.70
N LEU A 309 31.79 6.44 8.49
CA LEU A 309 33.02 5.71 8.13
C LEU A 309 34.31 6.42 8.60
N ARG A 310 34.34 7.76 8.50
CA ARG A 310 35.51 8.59 8.84
C ARG A 310 35.07 9.94 9.41
N GLY A 311 35.84 10.47 10.35
CA GLY A 311 35.59 11.74 11.01
C GLY A 311 34.69 11.62 12.24
N ASN A 312 34.42 12.76 12.88
CA ASN A 312 33.57 12.89 14.05
C ASN A 312 32.47 13.92 13.75
N CYS A 313 31.27 13.73 14.27
CA CYS A 313 30.19 14.70 14.16
C CYS A 313 29.44 14.88 15.47
N VAL A 314 28.79 16.03 15.60
CA VAL A 314 27.87 16.33 16.69
C VAL A 314 26.49 16.48 16.07
N VAL A 315 25.56 15.63 16.49
CA VAL A 315 24.22 15.55 15.92
C VAL A 315 23.18 15.94 16.95
N ASN A 316 22.12 16.62 16.50
CA ASN A 316 20.96 16.92 17.32
C ASN A 316 19.86 15.91 17.00
N GLU A 317 19.57 15.01 17.93
CA GLU A 317 18.54 13.98 17.77
C GLU A 317 17.17 14.44 18.33
N SER A 318 17.01 15.70 18.72
CA SER A 318 15.80 16.20 19.39
C SER A 318 14.50 16.00 18.61
N MET A 319 14.55 15.99 17.27
CA MET A 319 13.37 15.74 16.43
C MET A 319 12.91 14.27 16.48
N LEU A 320 13.80 13.33 16.81
CA LEU A 320 13.53 11.89 16.81
C LEU A 320 13.43 11.33 18.24
N SER A 321 14.36 11.68 19.13
CA SER A 321 14.40 11.21 20.52
C SER A 321 13.69 12.14 21.51
N GLY A 322 13.47 13.41 21.15
CA GLY A 322 12.98 14.43 22.07
C GLY A 322 14.04 14.97 23.04
N GLU A 323 15.27 14.45 23.01
CA GLU A 323 16.36 14.91 23.86
C GLU A 323 17.03 16.14 23.25
N SER A 324 17.16 17.22 24.02
CA SER A 324 17.73 18.49 23.55
C SER A 324 19.26 18.53 23.57
N LEU A 325 19.92 17.54 24.18
CA LEU A 325 21.36 17.49 24.30
C LEU A 325 21.98 16.95 23.00
N PRO A 326 22.92 17.70 22.38
CA PRO A 326 23.60 17.22 21.18
C PRO A 326 24.52 16.05 21.53
N LEU A 327 24.47 15.00 20.71
CA LEU A 327 25.25 13.78 20.88
C LEU A 327 26.46 13.78 19.95
N ARG A 328 27.63 13.43 20.48
CA ARG A 328 28.85 13.22 19.67
C ARG A 328 28.84 11.79 19.12
N LYS A 329 29.03 11.65 17.81
CA LYS A 329 29.20 10.37 17.11
C LYS A 329 30.62 10.28 16.55
N GLU A 330 31.19 9.08 16.61
CA GLU A 330 32.56 8.79 16.17
C GLU A 330 32.52 7.75 15.06
N ALA A 331 33.52 7.79 14.18
CA ALA A 331 33.63 6.85 13.08
C ALA A 331 33.87 5.41 13.57
N VAL A 332 33.27 4.45 12.88
CA VAL A 332 33.40 3.02 13.19
C VAL A 332 34.87 2.54 13.16
N GLY A 333 35.71 3.14 12.31
CA GLY A 333 37.13 2.79 12.25
C GLY A 333 37.93 3.20 13.50
N ALA A 334 37.45 4.18 14.29
CA ALA A 334 38.17 4.67 15.46
C ALA A 334 38.08 3.69 16.65
N SER A 335 37.00 2.91 16.76
CA SER A 335 36.85 1.91 17.82
C SER A 335 37.67 0.64 17.57
N ILE A 336 37.89 0.27 16.29
CA ILE A 336 38.68 -0.94 15.95
C ILE A 336 40.18 -0.74 16.24
N VAL A 337 40.69 0.49 16.14
CA VAL A 337 42.10 0.81 16.42
C VAL A 337 42.41 0.89 17.93
N ASN A 338 41.39 1.04 18.78
CA ASN A 338 41.56 1.15 20.23
C ASN A 338 41.47 -0.19 20.98
N ASP A 339 41.13 -1.29 20.30
CA ASP A 339 41.02 -2.65 20.86
C ASP A 339 42.22 -3.57 20.51
N GLU A 340 43.27 -3.02 19.89
CA GLU A 340 44.62 -3.64 19.80
C GLU A 340 45.57 -2.98 20.80
#